data_AF-A0A382VR26-F1
#
_entry.id   AF-A0A382VR26-F1
#
_cell.length_a   1.000
_cell.length_b   1.000
_cell.length_c   1.000
_cell.angle_alpha   90.00
_cell.angle_beta   90.00
_cell.angle_gamma   90.00
#
_symmetry.space_group_name_H-M   'P 1'
#
loop_
_entity.id
_entity.type
_entity.pdbx_description
1 polymer ?
#
loop_
_entity_poly.entity_id
_entity_poly.type
_entity_poly.pdbx_seq_one_letter_code
_entity_poly.pdbx_strand_id
1 'polypeptide(L)'
;NQRPSGIHQNLKKNSWYRLKFADRIRRHMYNGGPLSPDGTKTIWLRRSNEMDLPIIAESARWGDYKRDVDSGRWNSSQFDLYTKNEHYLKDQQWILNTYFPRRTEVVLSQLRARGLYPETESPDFSQHGGQVSAGFSLEMNNSNASGTIYYTLDGSDPRISDTEPEENFLVPEKTTALVLVQSEDGGLSLDWTNINFDDSQWQSGQTGIGFEKIAGNYQELINFPLSSMLGVNASCMIRIPFNIPDQEALNNIFSLSLNMKYDDGYAAFINGEFVAGKNNPET
;
A
#
# COMPACT_ATOMS: atom_id res chain seq x y z
N ASN A 1 2.64 18.41 5.59
CA ASN A 1 1.74 17.26 5.80
C ASN A 1 0.23 17.55 5.67
N GLN A 2 -0.23 18.64 5.02
CA GLN A 2 -1.67 18.97 4.90
C GLN A 2 -2.15 19.09 3.45
N ARG A 3 -1.62 18.27 2.52
CA ARG A 3 -2.14 18.21 1.14
C ARG A 3 -3.13 17.06 1.03
N PRO A 4 -4.20 17.15 0.22
CA PRO A 4 -5.12 16.03 -0.04
C PRO A 4 -4.41 14.75 -0.49
N SER A 5 -3.27 14.88 -1.20
CA SER A 5 -2.44 13.74 -1.59
C SER A 5 -1.75 13.02 -0.41
N GLY A 6 -1.63 13.66 0.75
CA GLY A 6 -0.96 13.13 1.95
C GLY A 6 -1.65 11.89 2.50
N ILE A 7 -2.98 11.81 2.40
CA ILE A 7 -3.75 10.62 2.83
C ILE A 7 -3.32 9.41 2.02
N HIS A 8 -3.31 9.51 0.69
CA HIS A 8 -2.86 8.41 -0.17
C HIS A 8 -1.38 8.06 0.06
N GLN A 9 -0.50 9.05 0.26
CA GLN A 9 0.92 8.80 0.55
C GLN A 9 1.14 8.09 1.89
N ASN A 10 0.27 8.29 2.88
CA ASN A 10 0.32 7.55 4.13
C ASN A 10 -0.27 6.15 3.96
N LEU A 11 -1.42 6.03 3.30
CA LEU A 11 -2.10 4.75 3.08
C LEU A 11 -1.28 3.76 2.24
N LYS A 12 -0.50 4.22 1.25
CA LYS A 12 0.35 3.32 0.45
C LYS A 12 1.42 2.57 1.26
N LYS A 13 1.72 3.03 2.48
CA LYS A 13 2.64 2.31 3.40
C LYS A 13 2.01 1.04 3.96
N ASN A 14 0.68 0.97 3.98
CA ASN A 14 -0.07 -0.20 4.42
C ASN A 14 -0.21 -1.20 3.26
N SER A 15 0.22 -2.44 3.47
CA SER A 15 0.16 -3.53 2.47
C SER A 15 -1.27 -3.87 2.05
N TRP A 16 -2.20 -3.92 3.00
CA TRP A 16 -3.61 -4.19 2.75
C TRP A 16 -4.26 -3.11 1.87
N TYR A 17 -3.95 -1.84 2.13
CA TYR A 17 -4.40 -0.75 1.26
C TYR A 17 -3.88 -0.89 -0.18
N ARG A 18 -2.57 -1.18 -0.35
CA ARG A 18 -1.99 -1.38 -1.68
C ARG A 18 -2.68 -2.52 -2.44
N LEU A 19 -3.03 -3.58 -1.71
CA LEU A 19 -3.71 -4.74 -2.27
C LEU A 19 -5.15 -4.42 -2.70
N LYS A 20 -5.95 -3.78 -1.84
CA LYS A 20 -7.30 -3.31 -2.22
C LYS A 20 -7.25 -2.29 -3.36
N PHE A 21 -6.20 -1.47 -3.41
CA PHE A 21 -5.98 -0.53 -4.51
C PHE A 21 -5.68 -1.28 -5.82
N ALA A 22 -4.84 -2.32 -5.77
CA ALA A 22 -4.59 -3.20 -6.92
C ALA A 22 -5.87 -3.92 -7.40
N ASP A 23 -6.70 -4.42 -6.48
CA ASP A 23 -7.99 -5.05 -6.82
C ASP A 23 -8.91 -4.07 -7.57
N ARG A 24 -8.92 -2.78 -7.18
CA ARG A 24 -9.67 -1.72 -7.88
C ARG A 24 -9.07 -1.42 -9.25
N ILE A 25 -7.75 -1.39 -9.38
CA ILE A 25 -7.08 -1.23 -10.68
C ILE A 25 -7.50 -2.37 -11.62
N ARG A 26 -7.42 -3.63 -11.18
CA ARG A 26 -7.81 -4.80 -11.98
C ARG A 26 -9.27 -4.68 -12.43
N ARG A 27 -10.19 -4.37 -11.52
CA ARG A 27 -11.61 -4.15 -11.83
C ARG A 27 -11.85 -3.08 -12.90
N HIS A 28 -11.10 -1.99 -12.86
CA HIS A 28 -11.37 -0.84 -13.73
C HIS A 28 -10.60 -0.87 -15.05
N MET A 29 -9.41 -1.46 -15.09
CA MET A 29 -8.49 -1.37 -16.24
C MET A 29 -8.48 -2.63 -17.13
N TYR A 30 -9.06 -3.74 -16.68
CA TYR A 30 -9.08 -5.00 -17.41
C TYR A 30 -10.50 -5.47 -17.70
N ASN A 31 -10.62 -6.49 -18.56
CA ASN A 31 -11.84 -7.28 -18.78
C ASN A 31 -13.07 -6.42 -19.08
N GLY A 32 -12.89 -5.39 -19.91
CA GLY A 32 -13.97 -4.44 -20.29
C GLY A 32 -14.28 -3.36 -19.26
N GLY A 33 -13.45 -3.21 -18.22
CA GLY A 33 -13.60 -2.16 -17.22
C GLY A 33 -13.54 -0.74 -17.83
N PRO A 34 -14.09 0.29 -17.16
CA PRO A 34 -14.23 1.64 -17.70
C PRO A 34 -12.90 2.32 -18.10
N LEU A 35 -11.78 1.89 -17.53
CA LEU A 35 -10.42 2.39 -17.81
C LEU A 35 -9.61 1.43 -18.70
N SER A 36 -10.23 0.35 -19.20
CA SER A 36 -9.68 -0.47 -20.29
C SER A 36 -9.78 0.29 -21.62
N PRO A 37 -8.99 -0.08 -22.65
CA PRO A 37 -9.05 0.57 -23.96
C PRO A 37 -10.47 0.66 -24.53
N ASP A 38 -11.21 -0.45 -24.52
CA ASP A 38 -12.58 -0.51 -25.06
C ASP A 38 -13.60 0.19 -24.15
N GLY A 39 -13.45 0.07 -22.83
CA GLY A 39 -14.32 0.75 -21.87
C GLY A 39 -14.19 2.27 -21.97
N THR A 40 -12.97 2.78 -22.01
CA THR A 40 -12.71 4.22 -22.16
C THR A 40 -13.18 4.73 -23.52
N LYS A 41 -12.94 3.97 -24.60
CA LYS A 41 -13.48 4.26 -25.93
C LYS A 41 -15.01 4.37 -25.92
N THR A 42 -15.69 3.43 -25.29
CA THR A 42 -17.16 3.43 -25.17
C THR A 42 -17.68 4.64 -24.41
N ILE A 43 -17.04 5.01 -23.29
CA ILE A 43 -17.41 6.19 -22.49
C ILE A 43 -17.20 7.47 -23.30
N TRP A 44 -16.07 7.57 -23.99
CA TRP A 44 -15.73 8.74 -24.80
C TRP A 44 -16.68 8.92 -25.99
N LEU A 45 -16.97 7.84 -26.72
CA LEU A 45 -17.90 7.86 -27.86
C LEU A 45 -19.31 8.28 -27.48
N ARG A 46 -19.77 7.89 -26.28
CA ARG A 46 -21.08 8.31 -25.77
C ARG A 46 -21.27 9.82 -25.76
N ARG A 47 -20.20 10.59 -25.48
CA ARG A 47 -20.25 12.06 -25.44
C ARG A 47 -19.81 12.69 -26.77
N SER A 48 -18.75 12.20 -27.38
CA SER A 48 -18.24 12.77 -28.63
C SER A 48 -19.22 12.61 -29.80
N ASN A 49 -20.00 11.53 -29.85
CA ASN A 49 -21.01 11.36 -30.89
C ASN A 49 -22.13 12.42 -30.83
N GLU A 50 -22.41 12.99 -29.65
CA GLU A 50 -23.41 14.05 -29.49
C GLU A 50 -22.90 15.41 -30.01
N MET A 51 -21.58 15.56 -30.21
CA MET A 51 -20.92 16.83 -30.51
C MET A 51 -20.81 17.14 -32.01
N ASP A 52 -21.24 16.24 -32.88
CA ASP A 52 -20.99 16.32 -34.32
C ASP A 52 -21.57 17.58 -34.99
N LEU A 53 -22.78 17.98 -34.59
CA LEU A 53 -23.46 19.20 -35.08
C LEU A 53 -22.98 20.47 -34.38
N PRO A 54 -22.92 20.54 -33.02
CA PRO A 54 -22.43 21.74 -32.33
C PRO A 54 -21.01 22.14 -32.74
N ILE A 55 -20.12 21.18 -33.02
CA ILE A 55 -18.75 21.49 -33.44
C ILE A 55 -18.72 22.21 -34.80
N ILE A 56 -19.65 21.93 -35.72
CA ILE A 56 -19.75 22.69 -36.97
C ILE A 56 -20.07 24.15 -36.67
N ALA A 57 -21.08 24.39 -35.82
CA ALA A 57 -21.50 25.74 -35.46
C ALA A 57 -20.39 26.51 -34.71
N GLU A 58 -19.69 25.87 -33.78
CA GLU A 58 -18.56 26.49 -33.07
C GLU A 58 -17.36 26.74 -34.00
N SER A 59 -17.09 25.83 -34.95
CA SER A 59 -16.05 26.03 -35.98
C SER A 59 -16.37 27.24 -36.85
N ALA A 60 -17.63 27.42 -37.27
CA ALA A 60 -18.04 28.58 -38.04
C ALA A 60 -17.95 29.87 -37.22
N ARG A 61 -18.37 29.84 -35.95
CA ARG A 61 -18.40 31.01 -35.07
C ARG A 61 -17.02 31.50 -34.65
N TRP A 62 -16.14 30.58 -34.26
CA TRP A 62 -14.79 30.91 -33.78
C TRP A 62 -13.70 30.81 -34.83
N GLY A 63 -13.93 30.05 -35.89
CA GLY A 63 -13.03 29.95 -37.04
C GLY A 63 -13.41 30.97 -38.09
N ASP A 64 -14.11 30.52 -39.12
CA ASP A 64 -14.35 31.25 -40.37
C ASP A 64 -14.92 32.66 -40.13
N TYR A 65 -15.93 32.81 -39.26
CA TYR A 65 -16.53 34.13 -38.99
C TYR A 65 -15.52 35.10 -38.35
N LYS A 66 -14.78 34.65 -37.34
CA LYS A 66 -13.83 35.51 -36.60
C LYS A 66 -12.61 35.89 -37.43
N ARG A 67 -12.11 34.95 -38.24
CA ARG A 67 -10.91 35.13 -39.05
C ARG A 67 -11.20 35.86 -40.37
N ASP A 68 -12.27 35.48 -41.06
CA ASP A 68 -12.48 35.86 -42.47
C ASP A 68 -13.63 36.84 -42.68
N VAL A 69 -14.56 36.98 -41.70
CA VAL A 69 -15.76 37.83 -41.84
C VAL A 69 -15.71 39.08 -40.93
N ASP A 70 -15.25 38.97 -39.67
CA ASP A 70 -15.10 40.08 -38.69
C ASP A 70 -13.67 40.67 -38.69
N SER A 71 -13.05 40.77 -39.87
CA SER A 71 -11.64 41.14 -40.05
C SER A 71 -11.29 42.59 -39.65
N GLY A 72 -12.29 43.46 -39.47
CA GLY A 72 -12.11 44.83 -38.99
C GLY A 72 -11.78 44.93 -37.50
N ARG A 73 -11.99 43.86 -36.73
CA ARG A 73 -11.76 43.81 -35.28
C ARG A 73 -10.60 42.90 -34.87
N TRP A 74 -10.17 42.02 -35.77
CA TRP A 74 -9.25 40.91 -35.51
C TRP A 74 -8.38 40.61 -36.74
N ASN A 75 -7.08 40.38 -36.55
CA ASN A 75 -6.16 40.03 -37.63
C ASN A 75 -6.02 38.51 -37.75
N SER A 76 -6.02 37.95 -38.97
CA SER A 76 -5.90 36.51 -39.22
C SER A 76 -4.64 35.87 -38.64
N SER A 77 -3.56 36.63 -38.47
CA SER A 77 -2.33 36.18 -37.77
C SER A 77 -2.51 35.95 -36.27
N GLN A 78 -3.65 36.35 -35.69
CA GLN A 78 -3.95 36.22 -34.26
C GLN A 78 -4.86 35.02 -33.93
N PHE A 79 -5.32 34.28 -34.95
CA PHE A 79 -6.31 33.21 -34.79
C PHE A 79 -5.95 31.94 -35.56
N ASP A 80 -5.71 30.87 -34.81
CA ASP A 80 -5.64 29.52 -35.37
C ASP A 80 -7.04 29.07 -35.83
N LEU A 81 -7.14 28.53 -37.05
CA LEU A 81 -8.39 27.99 -37.57
C LEU A 81 -8.56 26.54 -37.14
N TYR A 82 -9.50 26.30 -36.24
CA TYR A 82 -9.96 24.96 -35.89
C TYR A 82 -11.26 24.63 -36.63
N THR A 83 -11.27 23.47 -37.28
CA THR A 83 -12.45 22.97 -38.00
C THR A 83 -12.78 21.55 -37.56
N LYS A 84 -14.04 21.16 -37.76
CA LYS A 84 -14.49 19.79 -37.52
C LYS A 84 -13.62 18.75 -38.24
N ASN A 85 -13.43 18.92 -39.55
CA ASN A 85 -12.80 17.88 -40.37
C ASN A 85 -11.29 17.82 -40.18
N GLU A 86 -10.61 18.97 -40.10
CA GLU A 86 -9.15 19.01 -40.06
C GLU A 86 -8.59 18.82 -38.65
N HIS A 87 -9.35 19.16 -37.60
CA HIS A 87 -8.87 19.14 -36.23
C HIS A 87 -9.67 18.15 -35.39
N TYR A 88 -10.97 18.42 -35.18
CA TYR A 88 -11.77 17.59 -34.27
C TYR A 88 -11.78 16.11 -34.69
N LEU A 89 -12.09 15.79 -35.95
CA LEU A 89 -12.14 14.39 -36.40
C LEU A 89 -10.77 13.71 -36.39
N LYS A 90 -9.69 14.44 -36.71
CA LYS A 90 -8.33 13.88 -36.62
C LYS A 90 -7.92 13.62 -35.17
N ASP A 91 -8.26 14.51 -34.25
CA ASP A 91 -8.03 14.32 -32.82
C ASP A 91 -8.86 13.16 -32.27
N GLN A 92 -10.13 13.04 -32.67
CA GLN A 92 -10.97 11.88 -32.32
C GLN A 92 -10.32 10.57 -32.80
N GLN A 93 -9.86 10.52 -34.06
CA GLN A 93 -9.18 9.35 -34.60
C GLN A 93 -7.88 9.04 -33.83
N TRP A 94 -7.08 10.05 -33.50
CA TRP A 94 -5.87 9.87 -32.71
C TRP A 94 -6.18 9.37 -31.29
N ILE A 95 -7.17 9.95 -30.61
CA ILE A 95 -7.60 9.56 -29.27
C ILE A 95 -8.02 8.08 -29.27
N LEU A 96 -8.87 7.69 -30.23
CA LEU A 96 -9.47 6.35 -30.31
C LEU A 96 -8.48 5.28 -30.75
N ASN A 97 -7.59 5.60 -31.70
CA ASN A 97 -6.74 4.62 -32.36
C ASN A 97 -5.29 4.63 -31.85
N THR A 98 -4.86 5.68 -31.15
CA THR A 98 -3.48 5.83 -30.67
C THR A 98 -3.41 6.02 -29.16
N TYR A 99 -4.18 6.96 -28.60
CA TYR A 99 -4.06 7.31 -27.17
C TYR A 99 -4.67 6.23 -26.27
N PHE A 100 -5.94 5.89 -26.41
CA PHE A 100 -6.60 4.91 -25.53
C PHE A 100 -5.97 3.50 -25.56
N PRO A 101 -5.59 2.94 -26.73
CA PRO A 101 -4.93 1.63 -26.76
C PRO A 101 -3.63 1.57 -25.97
N ARG A 102 -2.89 2.69 -25.87
CA ARG A 102 -1.59 2.74 -25.17
C ARG A 102 -1.71 3.22 -23.72
N ARG A 103 -2.72 4.04 -23.40
CA ARG A 103 -2.77 4.75 -22.12
C ARG A 103 -2.91 3.81 -20.92
N THR A 104 -3.72 2.76 -21.05
CA THR A 104 -3.95 1.79 -19.98
C THR A 104 -2.65 1.10 -19.57
N GLU A 105 -1.86 0.62 -20.54
CA GLU A 105 -0.56 -0.04 -20.29
C GLU A 105 0.47 0.90 -19.65
N VAL A 106 0.54 2.16 -20.13
CA VAL A 106 1.43 3.17 -19.53
C VAL A 106 1.08 3.41 -18.06
N VAL A 107 -0.20 3.49 -17.72
CA VAL A 107 -0.65 3.69 -16.34
C VAL A 107 -0.34 2.45 -15.48
N LEU A 108 -0.56 1.24 -15.98
CA LEU A 108 -0.20 0.01 -15.26
C LEU A 108 1.29 -0.06 -14.96
N SER A 109 2.14 0.25 -15.95
CA SER A 109 3.60 0.30 -15.78
C SER A 109 4.01 1.31 -14.70
N GLN A 110 3.37 2.47 -14.69
CA GLN A 110 3.59 3.51 -13.69
C GLN A 110 3.14 3.12 -12.28
N LEU A 111 2.10 2.31 -12.15
CA LEU A 111 1.58 1.81 -10.87
C LEU A 111 2.47 0.69 -10.32
N ARG A 112 2.92 -0.22 -11.17
CA ARG A 112 3.92 -1.25 -10.86
C ARG A 112 5.23 -0.66 -10.35
N ALA A 113 5.79 0.30 -11.08
CA ALA A 113 7.01 1.02 -10.67
C ALA A 113 6.89 1.75 -9.32
N ARG A 114 5.66 2.00 -8.85
CA ARG A 114 5.37 2.63 -7.55
C ARG A 114 4.96 1.63 -6.46
N GLY A 115 4.98 0.33 -6.76
CA GLY A 115 4.54 -0.73 -5.86
C GLY A 115 3.04 -0.66 -5.52
N LEU A 116 2.22 -0.06 -6.39
CA LEU A 116 0.77 0.09 -6.21
C LEU A 116 -0.04 -0.96 -7.00
N TYR A 117 0.63 -1.76 -7.84
CA TYR A 117 0.06 -2.91 -8.53
C TYR A 117 1.13 -4.02 -8.55
N PRO A 118 0.78 -5.29 -8.28
CA PRO A 118 1.75 -6.37 -8.23
C PRO A 118 2.32 -6.71 -9.61
N GLU A 119 3.52 -7.31 -9.61
CA GLU A 119 4.10 -7.96 -10.80
C GLU A 119 3.46 -9.32 -11.06
N THR A 120 2.97 -9.98 -10.01
CA THR A 120 2.19 -11.21 -10.12
C THR A 120 0.87 -10.92 -10.83
N GLU A 121 0.62 -11.64 -11.91
CA GLU A 121 -0.63 -11.54 -12.65
C GLU A 121 -1.78 -12.15 -11.84
N SER A 122 -2.95 -11.52 -11.94
CA SER A 122 -4.18 -12.08 -11.35
C SER A 122 -4.59 -13.34 -12.12
N PRO A 123 -5.19 -14.35 -11.44
CA PRO A 123 -5.92 -15.40 -12.15
C PRO A 123 -6.96 -14.79 -13.09
N ASP A 124 -7.18 -15.46 -14.22
CA ASP A 124 -8.12 -15.01 -15.24
C ASP A 124 -9.15 -16.10 -15.56
N PHE A 125 -10.38 -15.67 -15.82
CA PHE A 125 -11.47 -16.57 -16.17
C PHE A 125 -11.52 -16.82 -17.68
N SER A 126 -11.93 -18.02 -18.10
CA SER A 126 -12.22 -18.30 -19.52
C SER A 126 -13.37 -17.46 -20.08
N GLN A 127 -14.26 -16.95 -19.21
CA GLN A 127 -15.31 -16.00 -19.57
C GLN A 127 -15.58 -15.01 -18.43
N HIS A 128 -15.75 -13.73 -18.76
CA HIS A 128 -16.10 -12.68 -17.81
C HIS A 128 -17.59 -12.35 -17.87
N GLY A 129 -18.38 -12.97 -16.99
CA GLY A 129 -19.82 -12.71 -16.87
C GLY A 129 -20.60 -13.01 -18.17
N GLY A 130 -21.81 -12.45 -18.28
CA GLY A 130 -22.69 -12.63 -19.45
C GLY A 130 -23.46 -13.96 -19.45
N GLN A 131 -24.19 -14.23 -20.54
CA GLN A 131 -24.95 -15.47 -20.70
C GLN A 131 -24.03 -16.60 -21.15
N VAL A 132 -24.24 -17.79 -20.56
CA VAL A 132 -23.57 -19.03 -20.94
C VAL A 132 -24.61 -20.10 -21.24
N SER A 133 -24.25 -21.06 -22.09
CA SER A 133 -25.08 -22.25 -22.32
C SER A 133 -25.15 -23.12 -21.06
N ALA A 134 -26.22 -23.90 -20.93
CA ALA A 134 -26.33 -24.88 -19.86
C ALA A 134 -25.17 -25.90 -19.95
N GLY A 135 -24.53 -26.20 -18.81
CA GLY A 135 -23.37 -27.09 -18.74
C GLY A 135 -22.02 -26.43 -19.07
N PHE A 136 -21.96 -25.09 -19.18
CA PHE A 136 -20.70 -24.39 -19.37
C PHE A 136 -19.70 -24.67 -18.23
N SER A 137 -18.46 -25.01 -18.61
CA SER A 137 -17.36 -25.19 -17.67
C SER A 137 -16.54 -23.90 -17.60
N LEU A 138 -16.55 -23.26 -16.43
CA LEU A 138 -15.73 -22.08 -16.17
C LEU A 138 -14.33 -22.51 -15.76
N GLU A 139 -13.32 -21.97 -16.42
CA GLU A 139 -11.91 -22.23 -16.10
C GLU A 139 -11.29 -21.00 -15.44
N MET A 140 -10.37 -21.24 -14.50
CA MET A 140 -9.50 -20.22 -13.90
C MET A 140 -8.05 -20.54 -14.23
N ASN A 141 -7.39 -19.63 -14.94
CA ASN A 141 -6.02 -19.80 -15.41
C ASN A 141 -5.06 -18.97 -14.55
N ASN A 142 -3.96 -19.59 -14.13
CA ASN A 142 -2.84 -18.91 -13.51
C ASN A 142 -1.81 -18.56 -14.59
N SER A 143 -1.71 -17.29 -14.96
CA SER A 143 -0.75 -16.81 -15.97
C SER A 143 0.68 -16.68 -15.45
N ASN A 144 0.93 -16.93 -14.16
CA ASN A 144 2.25 -16.90 -13.56
C ASN A 144 2.97 -18.24 -13.74
N ALA A 145 4.31 -18.24 -13.59
CA ALA A 145 5.13 -19.45 -13.69
C ALA A 145 4.77 -20.53 -12.66
N SER A 146 4.21 -20.14 -11.52
CA SER A 146 3.78 -21.02 -10.44
C SER A 146 2.71 -20.35 -9.58
N GLY A 147 2.05 -21.12 -8.72
CA GLY A 147 1.12 -20.61 -7.70
C GLY A 147 -0.22 -21.34 -7.69
N THR A 148 -0.88 -21.32 -6.54
CA THR A 148 -2.19 -21.92 -6.31
C THR A 148 -3.26 -20.84 -6.32
N ILE A 149 -4.40 -21.11 -6.97
CA ILE A 149 -5.55 -20.21 -7.00
C ILE A 149 -6.47 -20.54 -5.83
N TYR A 150 -6.78 -19.53 -5.01
CA TYR A 150 -7.77 -19.59 -3.94
C TYR A 150 -8.98 -18.73 -4.33
N TYR A 151 -10.19 -19.23 -4.08
CA TYR A 151 -11.43 -18.54 -4.41
C TYR A 151 -12.54 -18.87 -3.41
N THR A 152 -13.52 -17.99 -3.31
CA THR A 152 -14.74 -18.15 -2.52
C THR A 152 -15.94 -17.98 -3.47
N LEU A 153 -17.07 -18.60 -3.14
CA LEU A 153 -18.28 -18.56 -3.97
C LEU A 153 -19.31 -17.55 -3.46
N ASP A 154 -19.11 -17.00 -2.26
CA ASP A 154 -20.00 -16.06 -1.58
C ASP A 154 -19.54 -14.60 -1.71
N GLY A 155 -18.37 -14.36 -2.31
CA GLY A 155 -17.79 -13.02 -2.51
C GLY A 155 -16.94 -12.51 -1.35
N SER A 156 -16.70 -13.31 -0.32
CA SER A 156 -15.69 -13.03 0.72
C SER A 156 -14.28 -12.98 0.11
N ASP A 157 -13.33 -12.28 0.75
CA ASP A 157 -11.95 -12.22 0.25
C ASP A 157 -11.24 -13.54 0.58
N PRO A 158 -10.75 -14.35 -0.38
CA PRO A 158 -10.16 -15.67 -0.10
C PRO A 158 -8.88 -15.62 0.76
N ARG A 159 -8.34 -14.42 1.03
CA ARG A 159 -7.22 -14.20 1.96
C ARG A 159 -7.67 -14.04 3.42
N ILE A 160 -8.95 -13.75 3.62
CA ILE A 160 -9.57 -13.63 4.93
C ILE A 160 -10.18 -15.00 5.18
N SER A 161 -9.59 -15.76 6.09
CA SER A 161 -10.28 -16.92 6.66
C SER A 161 -11.54 -16.40 7.36
N ASP A 162 -12.68 -17.08 7.28
CA ASP A 162 -13.91 -16.71 8.02
C ASP A 162 -13.71 -16.71 9.55
N THR A 163 -12.57 -17.23 10.01
CA THR A 163 -12.01 -16.93 11.31
C THR A 163 -11.29 -15.59 11.26
N GLU A 164 -11.79 -14.61 12.03
CA GLU A 164 -11.03 -13.43 12.45
C GLU A 164 -9.56 -13.85 12.67
N PRO A 165 -8.57 -13.12 12.14
CA PRO A 165 -7.18 -13.47 12.37
C PRO A 165 -7.03 -13.64 13.88
N GLU A 166 -6.69 -14.84 14.35
CA GLU A 166 -6.36 -15.03 15.75
C GLU A 166 -5.16 -14.13 16.01
N GLU A 167 -5.39 -12.98 16.63
CA GLU A 167 -4.31 -12.15 17.16
C GLU A 167 -3.65 -12.96 18.28
N ASN A 168 -2.67 -13.75 17.88
CA ASN A 168 -1.85 -14.51 18.81
C ASN A 168 -0.85 -13.55 19.44
N PHE A 169 -1.12 -13.17 20.69
CA PHE A 169 -0.22 -12.37 21.50
C PHE A 169 1.04 -13.18 21.83
N LEU A 170 2.09 -13.02 21.05
CA LEU A 170 3.41 -13.61 21.33
C LEU A 170 4.03 -12.99 22.59
N VAL A 171 3.79 -11.70 22.80
CA VAL A 171 4.32 -10.88 23.90
C VAL A 171 3.20 -9.97 24.40
N PRO A 172 2.43 -10.37 25.42
CA PRO A 172 1.38 -9.52 26.00
C PRO A 172 1.96 -8.41 26.89
N GLU A 173 1.18 -7.37 27.16
CA GLU A 173 1.54 -6.38 28.19
C GLU A 173 1.75 -7.06 29.56
N LYS A 174 2.66 -6.53 30.38
CA LYS A 174 3.03 -7.07 31.70
C LYS A 174 3.63 -8.48 31.66
N THR A 175 4.09 -8.93 30.49
CA THR A 175 4.85 -10.19 30.39
C THR A 175 6.16 -10.11 31.16
N THR A 176 6.68 -11.26 31.58
CA THR A 176 8.01 -11.39 32.17
C THR A 176 9.08 -11.02 31.15
N ALA A 177 10.06 -10.24 31.61
CA ALA A 177 11.22 -9.83 30.83
C ALA A 177 12.48 -9.97 31.68
N LEU A 178 13.60 -10.24 31.02
CA LEU A 178 14.93 -10.17 31.61
C LEU A 178 15.52 -8.80 31.29
N VAL A 179 16.09 -8.14 32.30
CA VAL A 179 16.57 -6.78 32.23
C VAL A 179 18.02 -6.70 32.70
N LEU A 180 18.85 -6.01 31.93
CA LEU A 180 20.22 -5.68 32.32
C LEU A 180 20.44 -4.18 32.21
N VAL A 181 20.93 -3.60 33.31
CA VAL A 181 21.49 -2.25 33.33
C VAL A 181 23.00 -2.41 33.46
N GLN A 182 23.73 -1.98 32.44
CA GLN A 182 25.18 -1.97 32.45
C GLN A 182 25.68 -0.54 32.26
N SER A 183 26.84 -0.21 32.83
CA SER A 183 27.59 0.98 32.45
C SER A 183 27.90 0.93 30.95
N GLU A 184 27.94 2.09 30.30
CA GLU A 184 28.37 2.18 28.90
C GLU A 184 29.71 1.42 28.71
N ASP A 185 29.80 0.66 27.60
CA ASP A 185 30.94 -0.19 27.22
C ASP A 185 31.16 -1.52 27.98
N GLY A 186 30.09 -2.18 28.45
CA GLY A 186 30.15 -3.53 29.05
C GLY A 186 30.63 -4.69 28.14
N GLY A 187 31.07 -4.41 26.90
CA GLY A 187 31.67 -5.38 25.99
C GLY A 187 30.72 -6.38 25.32
N LEU A 188 29.41 -6.31 25.59
CA LEU A 188 28.40 -7.23 25.03
C LEU A 188 28.14 -7.04 23.54
N SER A 189 28.52 -5.91 22.95
CA SER A 189 28.20 -5.56 21.55
C SER A 189 26.73 -5.87 21.21
N LEU A 190 26.45 -6.53 20.08
CA LEU A 190 25.13 -7.04 19.71
C LEU A 190 24.93 -8.53 20.07
N ASP A 191 25.89 -9.18 20.75
CA ASP A 191 25.81 -10.61 21.04
C ASP A 191 24.59 -10.97 21.90
N TRP A 192 24.18 -10.05 22.77
CA TRP A 192 22.98 -10.15 23.62
C TRP A 192 21.67 -10.22 22.83
N THR A 193 21.65 -9.92 21.53
CA THR A 193 20.44 -9.98 20.70
C THR A 193 20.21 -11.37 20.08
N ASN A 194 21.21 -12.26 20.16
CA ASN A 194 21.15 -13.60 19.59
C ASN A 194 20.24 -14.54 20.40
N ILE A 195 19.65 -15.52 19.72
CA ILE A 195 18.71 -16.48 20.30
C ILE A 195 19.34 -17.32 21.44
N ASN A 196 20.62 -17.67 21.32
CA ASN A 196 21.33 -18.54 22.26
C ASN A 196 22.20 -17.79 23.29
N PHE A 197 22.00 -16.48 23.45
CA PHE A 197 22.74 -15.71 24.43
C PHE A 197 22.38 -16.13 25.87
N ASP A 198 23.38 -16.27 26.74
CA ASP A 198 23.19 -16.58 28.16
C ASP A 198 22.82 -15.32 28.94
N ASP A 199 21.54 -15.20 29.28
CA ASP A 199 20.96 -14.12 30.07
C ASP A 199 20.66 -14.54 31.53
N SER A 200 21.24 -15.64 32.00
CA SER A 200 20.98 -16.19 33.35
C SER A 200 21.30 -15.23 34.50
N GLN A 201 22.16 -14.24 34.26
CA GLN A 201 22.55 -13.23 35.25
C GLN A 201 21.66 -11.97 35.21
N TRP A 202 20.68 -11.90 34.30
CA TRP A 202 19.82 -10.73 34.14
C TRP A 202 18.71 -10.71 35.18
N GLN A 203 18.24 -9.51 35.51
CA GLN A 203 17.18 -9.33 36.50
C GLN A 203 15.83 -9.68 35.87
N SER A 204 15.05 -10.54 36.52
CA SER A 204 13.69 -10.84 36.09
C SER A 204 12.73 -9.76 36.57
N GLY A 205 11.92 -9.23 35.66
CA GLY A 205 10.92 -8.20 35.90
C GLY A 205 9.71 -8.37 34.98
N GLN A 206 8.79 -7.40 35.00
CA GLN A 206 7.69 -7.32 34.03
C GLN A 206 7.91 -6.12 33.11
N THR A 207 7.47 -6.24 31.85
CA THR A 207 7.43 -5.12 30.90
C THR A 207 6.68 -3.91 31.47
N GLY A 208 7.05 -2.71 31.02
CA GLY A 208 6.82 -1.47 31.79
C GLY A 208 8.04 -1.17 32.67
N ILE A 209 9.21 -1.22 32.05
CA ILE A 209 10.52 -1.08 32.69
C ILE A 209 10.96 0.36 32.59
N GLY A 210 11.25 0.99 33.71
CA GLY A 210 11.71 2.38 33.71
C GLY A 210 11.55 3.05 35.06
N PHE A 211 11.73 4.36 35.08
CA PHE A 211 11.55 5.19 36.26
C PHE A 211 10.92 6.52 35.85
N GLU A 212 10.34 7.23 36.81
CA GLU A 212 9.95 8.62 36.64
C GLU A 212 10.57 9.47 37.75
N LYS A 213 10.99 10.69 37.43
CA LYS A 213 11.61 11.60 38.40
C LYS A 213 10.58 12.28 39.31
N ILE A 214 9.37 12.48 38.79
CA ILE A 214 8.24 13.10 39.49
C ILE A 214 7.10 12.11 39.40
N ALA A 215 6.59 11.67 40.55
CA ALA A 215 5.51 10.69 40.62
C ALA A 215 4.24 11.21 39.91
N GLY A 216 3.64 10.37 39.07
CA GLY A 216 2.24 10.50 38.67
C GLY A 216 1.95 10.41 37.16
N ASN A 217 2.91 10.61 36.27
CA ASN A 217 2.62 10.62 34.82
C ASN A 217 2.70 9.22 34.20
N TYR A 218 3.64 8.40 34.69
CA TYR A 218 3.90 7.07 34.14
C TYR A 218 3.77 5.96 35.18
N GLN A 219 3.41 6.30 36.42
CA GLN A 219 3.35 5.34 37.53
C GLN A 219 2.50 4.10 37.21
N GLU A 220 1.37 4.26 36.51
CA GLU A 220 0.49 3.14 36.14
C GLU A 220 1.05 2.27 34.99
N LEU A 221 2.03 2.77 34.26
CA LEU A 221 2.69 2.10 33.14
C LEU A 221 4.00 1.41 33.54
N ILE A 222 4.57 1.77 34.70
CA ILE A 222 5.82 1.20 35.23
C ILE A 222 5.51 0.02 36.15
N ASN A 223 5.70 -1.20 35.64
CA ASN A 223 5.58 -2.43 36.43
C ASN A 223 6.93 -2.89 37.01
N PHE A 224 8.06 -2.45 36.44
CA PHE A 224 9.40 -2.73 36.94
C PHE A 224 10.18 -1.42 37.13
N PRO A 225 10.14 -0.86 38.36
CA PRO A 225 10.86 0.37 38.68
C PRO A 225 12.37 0.16 38.58
N LEU A 226 13.01 0.96 37.73
CA LEU A 226 14.44 0.84 37.41
C LEU A 226 15.19 2.14 37.73
N SER A 227 15.07 2.59 38.98
CA SER A 227 15.69 3.85 39.45
C SER A 227 17.22 3.83 39.45
N SER A 228 17.86 2.66 39.37
CA SER A 228 19.31 2.50 39.23
C SER A 228 19.88 3.11 37.96
N MET A 229 19.04 3.39 36.95
CA MET A 229 19.44 4.07 35.73
C MET A 229 19.54 5.59 35.89
N LEU A 230 18.81 6.19 36.84
CA LEU A 230 18.63 7.64 36.92
C LEU A 230 19.98 8.34 37.12
N GLY A 231 20.39 9.11 36.11
CA GLY A 231 21.67 9.86 36.13
C GLY A 231 22.92 8.97 36.02
N VAL A 232 22.75 7.69 35.68
CA VAL A 232 23.84 6.71 35.56
C VAL A 232 23.89 6.10 34.17
N ASN A 233 22.78 5.53 33.68
CA ASN A 233 22.73 4.81 32.40
C ASN A 233 21.58 5.34 31.54
N ALA A 234 21.88 5.69 30.28
CA ALA A 234 20.89 6.17 29.32
C ALA A 234 20.05 5.04 28.69
N SER A 235 20.46 3.78 28.86
CA SER A 235 19.79 2.62 28.25
C SER A 235 19.83 1.41 29.18
N CYS A 236 18.82 0.55 29.05
CA CYS A 236 18.83 -0.81 29.58
C CYS A 236 18.58 -1.78 28.44
N MET A 237 19.03 -3.02 28.62
CA MET A 237 18.75 -4.11 27.71
C MET A 237 17.58 -4.93 28.25
N ILE A 238 16.70 -5.36 27.35
CA ILE A 238 15.50 -6.13 27.68
C ILE A 238 15.44 -7.34 26.76
N ARG A 239 15.30 -8.54 27.33
CA ARG A 239 15.10 -9.79 26.61
C ARG A 239 13.77 -10.41 27.02
N ILE A 240 12.97 -10.79 26.02
CA ILE A 240 11.67 -11.44 26.21
C ILE A 240 11.62 -12.65 25.27
N PRO A 241 11.76 -13.88 25.79
CA PRO A 241 11.59 -15.06 24.98
C PRO A 241 10.10 -15.27 24.67
N PHE A 242 9.81 -15.69 23.45
CA PHE A 242 8.50 -16.21 23.06
C PHE A 242 8.70 -17.45 22.19
N ASN A 243 7.71 -18.35 22.20
CA ASN A 243 7.80 -19.63 21.50
C ASN A 243 6.80 -19.68 20.35
N ILE A 244 7.26 -20.14 19.19
CA ILE A 244 6.41 -20.58 18.10
C ILE A 244 6.40 -22.11 18.14
N PRO A 245 5.24 -22.76 18.33
CA PRO A 245 5.18 -24.16 18.75
C PRO A 245 5.78 -25.13 17.73
N ASP A 246 5.66 -24.84 16.44
CA ASP A 246 6.14 -25.67 15.35
C ASP A 246 6.30 -24.88 14.04
N GLN A 247 6.83 -25.55 13.00
CA GLN A 247 7.05 -24.96 11.68
C GLN A 247 5.74 -24.63 10.95
N GLU A 248 4.65 -25.35 11.24
CA GLU A 248 3.34 -25.09 10.62
C GLU A 248 2.78 -23.76 11.12
N ALA A 249 2.81 -23.54 12.43
CA ALA A 249 2.46 -22.26 13.05
C ALA A 249 3.32 -21.13 12.48
N LEU A 250 4.63 -21.33 12.33
CA LEU A 250 5.52 -20.33 11.74
C LEU A 250 5.13 -20.01 10.28
N ASN A 251 4.86 -21.02 9.47
CA ASN A 251 4.48 -20.84 8.06
C ASN A 251 3.14 -20.11 7.89
N ASN A 252 2.28 -20.16 8.91
CA ASN A 252 1.00 -19.48 8.95
C ASN A 252 1.09 -18.03 9.46
N ILE A 253 2.27 -17.55 9.87
CA ILE A 253 2.48 -16.16 10.27
C ILE A 253 2.77 -15.31 9.02
N PHE A 254 1.78 -14.50 8.61
CA PHE A 254 1.91 -13.59 7.48
C PHE A 254 2.55 -12.24 7.84
N SER A 255 2.39 -11.81 9.09
CA SER A 255 2.91 -10.52 9.57
C SER A 255 3.11 -10.53 11.09
N LEU A 256 4.12 -9.79 11.55
CA LEU A 256 4.33 -9.49 12.96
C LEU A 256 4.15 -7.99 13.19
N SER A 257 3.55 -7.62 14.33
CA SER A 257 3.39 -6.23 14.75
C SER A 257 3.91 -6.05 16.17
N LEU A 258 4.75 -5.03 16.36
CA LEU A 258 5.22 -4.61 17.68
C LEU A 258 4.53 -3.30 18.07
N ASN A 259 3.62 -3.39 19.05
CA ASN A 259 3.02 -2.21 19.67
C ASN A 259 3.89 -1.78 20.86
N MET A 260 4.46 -0.58 20.79
CA MET A 260 5.45 -0.10 21.76
C MET A 260 5.04 1.25 22.36
N LYS A 261 5.08 1.34 23.69
CA LYS A 261 5.11 2.59 24.47
C LYS A 261 6.55 2.80 24.91
N TYR A 262 7.17 3.92 24.55
CA TYR A 262 8.58 4.19 24.85
C TYR A 262 8.79 5.68 25.18
N ASP A 263 9.80 5.94 26.00
CA ASP A 263 10.29 7.27 26.37
C ASP A 263 11.77 7.12 26.81
N ASP A 264 12.79 7.62 26.10
CA ASP A 264 12.77 8.49 24.89
C ASP A 264 12.85 7.72 23.55
N GLY A 265 13.32 6.47 23.56
CA GLY A 265 13.61 5.69 22.35
C GLY A 265 13.73 4.18 22.59
N TYR A 266 13.82 3.40 21.51
CA TYR A 266 14.07 1.96 21.56
C TYR A 266 14.72 1.44 20.28
N ALA A 267 15.44 0.32 20.39
CA ALA A 267 15.84 -0.55 19.28
C ALA A 267 15.37 -1.97 19.58
N ALA A 268 14.72 -2.61 18.61
CA ALA A 268 14.20 -3.96 18.72
C ALA A 268 14.92 -4.89 17.75
N PHE A 269 15.28 -6.06 18.26
CA PHE A 269 15.95 -7.13 17.54
C PHE A 269 15.16 -8.42 17.69
N ILE A 270 15.17 -9.25 16.64
CA ILE A 270 14.65 -10.62 16.70
C ILE A 270 15.77 -11.55 16.24
N ASN A 271 16.24 -12.41 17.16
CA ASN A 271 17.26 -13.43 16.88
C ASN A 271 18.52 -12.87 16.17
N GLY A 272 19.04 -11.73 16.65
CA GLY A 272 20.23 -11.08 16.09
C GLY A 272 19.96 -9.99 15.05
N GLU A 273 18.77 -9.98 14.44
CA GLU A 273 18.44 -9.05 13.36
C GLU A 273 17.70 -7.81 13.87
N PHE A 274 18.13 -6.61 13.44
CA PHE A 274 17.40 -5.37 13.74
C PHE A 274 16.08 -5.33 12.98
N VAL A 275 14.97 -5.11 13.69
CA VAL A 275 13.62 -5.13 13.07
C VAL A 275 12.89 -3.79 13.14
N ALA A 276 13.12 -3.00 14.19
CA ALA A 276 12.45 -1.71 14.37
C ALA A 276 13.21 -0.85 15.38
N GLY A 277 13.08 0.47 15.26
CA GLY A 277 13.63 1.39 16.25
C GLY A 277 13.12 2.81 16.07
N LYS A 278 13.23 3.60 17.15
CA LYS A 278 12.90 5.01 17.15
C LYS A 278 13.78 5.73 18.18
N ASN A 279 14.45 6.80 17.75
CA ASN A 279 15.42 7.54 18.56
C ASN A 279 16.46 6.61 19.21
N ASN A 280 16.81 5.51 18.55
CA ASN A 280 17.80 4.57 19.04
C ASN A 280 19.22 5.14 18.90
N PRO A 281 20.16 4.72 19.77
CA PRO A 281 21.58 5.00 19.58
C PRO A 281 22.04 4.58 18.17
N GLU A 282 23.01 5.31 17.61
CA GLU A 282 23.65 4.90 16.35
C GLU A 282 24.27 3.52 16.56
N THR A 283 23.81 2.54 15.78
CA THR A 283 24.35 1.17 15.73
C THR A 283 25.71 1.14 15.07
#